data_AF-A0A9P8VQI6-F1
#
_entry.id   AF-A0A9P8VQI6-F1
#
_cell.length_a   1.000
_cell.length_b   1.000
_cell.length_c   1.000
_cell.angle_alpha   90.00
_cell.angle_beta   90.00
_cell.angle_gamma   90.00
#
_symmetry.space_group_name_H-M   'P 1'
#
loop_
_entity.id
_entity.type
_entity.pdbx_description
1 polymer ?
#
loop_
_entity_poly.entity_id
_entity_poly.type
_entity_poly.pdbx_seq_one_letter_code
_entity_poly.pdbx_strand_id
1 'polypeptide(L)'
;MNPKTYTTLLFDDETFSRSRLYFWILGCLNEFNISIEDNIKQWKLFRQARISRVLDPSSKSSSESSPKSPSSTFDKSHDYTKLQELDKRAGEILRSLEDLQAQFQAKMATVQALRDGLFNASALMESRSSTRLGQNVQLLTYVSIFYLPLGFCAALWAIPNITDGATRIPFILAAFVVGFVTYAVVFNLGNIAGILGKLYSGYRARLLRQMEEDGIPSWQERRKQFEEFPPNQEQKIPSEWWIFAYQMRRLFRAKKPASATGSGATRV
;
A
#
# COMPACT_ATOMS: atom_id res chain seq x y z
N MET A 1 -6.03 29.25 -18.89
CA MET A 1 -5.09 28.10 -18.83
C MET A 1 -5.56 27.02 -19.80
N ASN A 2 -4.66 26.41 -20.56
CA ASN A 2 -5.03 25.35 -21.50
C ASN A 2 -5.23 24.01 -20.73
N PRO A 3 -6.40 23.36 -20.83
CA PRO A 3 -6.71 22.17 -20.01
C PRO A 3 -5.77 20.98 -20.28
N LYS A 4 -5.27 20.83 -21.52
CA LYS A 4 -4.35 19.74 -21.88
C LYS A 4 -3.03 19.84 -21.13
N THR A 5 -2.47 21.04 -21.02
CA THR A 5 -1.23 21.31 -20.28
C THR A 5 -1.41 21.03 -18.79
N TYR A 6 -2.58 21.34 -18.23
CA TYR A 6 -2.91 21.06 -16.83
C TYR A 6 -3.04 19.57 -16.55
N THR A 7 -3.68 18.80 -17.44
CA THR A 7 -3.74 17.33 -17.29
C THR A 7 -2.38 16.67 -17.43
N THR A 8 -1.50 17.20 -18.29
CA THR A 8 -0.12 16.72 -18.36
C THR A 8 0.65 17.01 -17.08
N LEU A 9 0.32 18.07 -16.34
CA LEU A 9 0.90 18.39 -15.03
C LEU A 9 0.51 17.40 -13.91
N LEU A 10 -0.60 16.67 -14.10
CA LEU A 10 -1.12 15.71 -13.12
C LEU A 10 -0.33 14.39 -13.08
N PHE A 11 0.45 14.10 -14.11
CA PHE A 11 1.21 12.85 -14.23
C PHE A 11 2.72 13.13 -14.20
N ASP A 12 3.45 12.17 -13.67
CA ASP A 12 4.91 12.22 -13.65
C ASP A 12 5.50 11.62 -14.93
N ASP A 13 6.74 11.98 -15.25
CA ASP A 13 7.50 11.32 -16.31
C ASP A 13 8.09 9.98 -15.81
N GLU A 14 8.58 9.14 -16.73
CA GLU A 14 9.14 7.82 -16.39
C GLU A 14 10.35 7.90 -15.43
N THR A 15 11.01 9.07 -15.37
CA THR A 15 12.16 9.34 -14.47
C THR A 15 11.78 9.99 -13.15
N PHE A 16 10.48 10.10 -12.86
CA PHE A 16 9.91 10.69 -11.64
C PHE A 16 10.44 12.10 -11.30
N SER A 17 10.77 12.88 -12.32
CA SER A 17 11.42 14.18 -12.20
C SER A 17 10.56 15.16 -11.42
N ARG A 18 9.23 15.11 -11.55
CA ARG A 18 8.34 16.03 -10.82
C ARG A 18 8.10 15.59 -9.40
N SER A 19 7.95 14.29 -9.14
CA SER A 19 7.89 13.80 -7.76
C SER A 19 9.14 14.22 -6.99
N ARG A 20 10.32 14.07 -7.60
CA ARG A 20 11.60 14.53 -7.01
C ARG A 20 11.64 16.03 -6.78
N LEU A 21 11.16 16.82 -7.74
CA LEU A 21 11.06 18.28 -7.59
C LEU A 21 10.13 18.66 -6.43
N TYR A 22 8.94 18.05 -6.31
CA TYR A 22 8.03 18.33 -5.20
C TYR A 22 8.61 17.92 -3.86
N PHE A 23 9.31 16.79 -3.77
CA PHE A 23 10.03 16.40 -2.56
C PHE A 23 11.11 17.41 -2.18
N TRP A 24 11.90 17.86 -3.16
CA TRP A 24 12.93 18.87 -2.92
C TRP A 24 12.34 20.21 -2.47
N ILE A 25 11.31 20.70 -3.17
CA ILE A 25 10.58 21.93 -2.80
C ILE A 25 10.02 21.80 -1.39
N LEU A 26 9.42 20.66 -1.04
CA LEU A 26 8.84 20.45 0.29
C LEU A 26 9.92 20.45 1.38
N GLY A 27 11.08 19.86 1.10
CA GLY A 27 12.25 19.95 1.98
C GLY A 27 12.69 21.39 2.19
N CYS A 28 12.88 22.16 1.11
CA CYS A 28 13.25 23.57 1.20
C CYS A 28 12.22 24.40 1.97
N LEU A 29 10.92 24.23 1.71
CA LEU A 29 9.86 24.96 2.41
C LEU A 29 9.84 24.63 3.91
N ASN A 30 10.07 23.37 4.27
CA ASN A 30 10.15 22.95 5.65
C ASN A 30 11.35 23.60 6.38
N GLU A 31 12.53 23.55 5.77
CA GLU A 31 13.74 24.18 6.33
C GLU A 31 13.56 25.70 6.50
N PHE A 32 12.98 26.37 5.50
CA PHE A 32 12.69 27.81 5.61
C PHE A 32 11.69 28.11 6.72
N ASN A 33 10.64 27.30 6.87
CA ASN A 33 9.69 27.49 7.96
C ASN A 33 10.34 27.32 9.34
N ILE A 34 11.17 26.29 9.52
CA ILE A 34 11.92 26.07 10.77
C ILE A 34 12.84 27.26 11.05
N SER A 35 13.57 27.72 10.05
CA SER A 35 14.47 28.87 10.18
C SER A 35 13.73 30.15 10.55
N ILE A 36 12.59 30.44 9.91
CA ILE A 36 11.76 31.61 10.21
C ILE A 36 11.21 31.53 11.64
N GLU A 37 10.70 30.37 12.04
CA GLU A 37 10.17 30.15 13.38
C GLU A 37 11.24 30.35 14.47
N ASP A 38 12.45 29.83 14.24
CA ASP A 38 13.57 30.00 15.15
C ASP A 38 14.00 31.47 15.25
N ASN A 39 14.11 32.18 14.11
CA ASN A 39 14.42 33.61 14.11
C ASN A 39 13.39 34.44 14.90
N ILE A 40 12.09 34.14 14.74
CA ILE A 40 11.01 34.79 15.50
C ILE A 40 11.17 34.51 17.00
N LYS A 41 11.45 33.26 17.38
CA LYS A 41 11.67 32.85 18.78
C LYS A 41 12.88 33.55 19.39
N GLN A 42 14.02 33.53 18.70
CA GLN A 42 15.26 34.17 19.15
C GLN A 42 15.06 35.67 19.38
N TRP A 43 14.37 36.35 18.45
CA TRP A 43 14.06 37.77 18.63
C TRP A 43 13.15 38.02 19.83
N LYS A 44 12.08 37.22 20.01
CA LYS A 44 11.17 37.34 21.16
C LYS A 44 11.92 37.19 22.49
N LEU A 45 12.82 36.20 22.58
CA LEU A 45 13.67 35.98 23.75
C LEU A 45 14.65 37.15 23.98
N PHE A 46 15.32 37.63 22.94
CA PHE A 46 16.23 38.77 23.02
C PHE A 46 15.51 40.03 23.51
N ARG A 47 14.32 40.32 22.95
CA ARG A 47 13.48 41.45 23.34
C ARG A 47 13.05 41.36 24.81
N GLN A 48 12.67 40.18 25.27
CA GLN A 48 12.27 39.97 26.66
C GLN A 48 13.46 40.14 27.63
N ALA A 49 14.63 39.60 27.27
CA ALA A 49 15.81 39.62 28.14
C ALA A 49 16.50 40.99 28.22
N ARG A 50 16.57 41.73 27.10
CA ARG A 50 17.39 42.95 26.99
C ARG A 50 16.59 44.22 26.84
N ILE A 51 15.58 44.25 25.98
CA ILE A 51 14.84 45.47 25.65
C ILE A 51 13.77 45.75 26.69
N SER A 52 13.01 44.73 27.10
CA SER A 52 11.89 44.88 28.03
C SER A 52 12.35 45.41 29.40
N ARG A 53 13.52 44.98 29.89
CA ARG A 53 14.08 45.46 31.16
C ARG A 53 14.47 46.94 31.14
N VAL A 54 14.85 47.45 29.98
CA VAL A 54 15.26 48.86 29.81
C VAL A 54 14.03 49.73 29.57
N LEU A 55 13.03 49.23 28.85
CA LEU A 55 11.83 49.98 28.49
C LEU A 55 10.75 49.97 29.60
N ASP A 56 10.87 49.12 30.62
CA ASP A 56 9.90 49.00 31.71
C ASP A 56 9.90 50.26 32.61
N PRO A 57 8.81 51.05 32.62
CA PRO A 57 8.71 52.25 33.44
C PRO A 57 8.74 51.98 34.95
N SER A 58 8.52 50.73 35.39
CA SER A 58 8.57 50.36 36.82
C SER A 58 9.98 50.35 37.42
N SER A 59 11.04 50.37 36.59
CA SER A 59 12.44 50.46 37.07
C SER A 59 12.86 51.90 37.44
N LYS A 60 12.03 52.90 37.12
CA LYS A 60 12.32 54.32 37.37
C LYS A 60 12.26 54.74 38.85
N SER A 61 11.81 53.89 39.78
CA SER A 61 11.57 54.29 41.18
C SER A 61 12.76 54.12 42.13
N SER A 62 13.95 53.72 41.68
CA SER A 62 15.08 53.48 42.58
C SER A 62 16.44 53.78 41.96
N SER A 63 16.74 55.06 41.72
CA SER A 63 18.13 55.57 41.67
C SER A 63 18.17 57.11 41.55
N GLU A 64 17.48 57.81 42.46
CA GLU A 64 17.83 59.20 42.81
C GLU A 64 18.67 59.19 44.09
N SER A 65 19.98 58.95 43.96
CA SER A 65 21.02 59.49 44.86
C SER A 65 22.40 58.86 44.61
N SER A 66 23.20 59.43 43.71
CA SER A 66 24.68 59.51 43.88
C SER A 66 25.38 60.27 42.74
N PRO A 67 26.58 60.83 43.00
CA PRO A 67 27.05 62.06 42.36
C PRO A 67 27.73 61.85 41.00
N LYS A 68 27.65 62.92 40.20
CA LYS A 68 28.17 63.06 38.83
C LYS A 68 29.68 62.75 38.75
N SER A 69 30.05 61.81 37.88
CA SER A 69 31.39 61.69 37.30
C SER A 69 31.40 62.35 35.91
N PRO A 70 32.42 63.14 35.53
CA PRO A 70 32.42 63.94 34.32
C PRO A 70 33.17 63.23 33.19
N SER A 71 32.53 62.29 32.50
CA SER A 71 32.89 61.96 31.12
C SER A 71 31.75 61.17 30.45
N SER A 72 31.38 61.63 29.25
CA SER A 72 30.20 61.23 28.47
C SER A 72 28.86 61.73 29.02
N THR A 73 28.48 62.93 28.58
CA THR A 73 27.09 63.42 28.59
C THR A 73 26.28 62.56 27.63
N PHE A 74 26.00 61.31 28.02
CA PHE A 74 25.13 60.40 27.28
C PHE A 74 23.70 60.88 27.55
N ASP A 75 23.06 61.45 26.54
CA ASP A 75 21.69 61.97 26.62
C ASP A 75 20.71 60.81 26.75
N LYS A 76 20.53 60.33 27.98
CA LYS A 76 19.63 59.22 28.32
C LYS A 76 18.22 59.41 27.73
N SER A 77 17.75 60.64 27.57
CA SER A 77 16.42 60.89 26.99
C SER A 77 16.38 60.58 25.49
N HIS A 78 17.44 60.97 24.76
CA HIS A 78 17.55 60.70 23.33
C HIS A 78 17.75 59.19 23.03
N ASP A 79 18.53 58.49 23.84
CA ASP A 79 18.75 57.05 23.62
C ASP A 79 17.53 56.19 23.93
N TYR A 80 16.71 56.57 24.92
CA TYR A 80 15.45 55.88 25.22
C TYR A 80 14.42 56.01 24.08
N THR A 81 14.29 57.21 23.51
CA THR A 81 13.37 57.46 22.38
C THR A 81 13.82 56.70 21.12
N LYS A 82 15.13 56.67 20.86
CA LYS A 82 15.72 55.89 19.75
C LYS A 82 15.52 54.37 19.93
N LEU A 83 15.68 53.86 21.15
CA LEU A 83 15.42 52.46 21.48
C LEU A 83 13.95 52.08 21.26
N GLN A 84 13.01 52.96 21.66
CA GLN A 84 11.58 52.75 21.45
C GLN A 84 11.20 52.73 19.96
N GLU A 85 11.82 53.60 19.15
CA GLU A 85 11.61 53.60 17.70
C GLU A 85 12.15 52.32 17.04
N LEU A 86 13.35 51.88 17.40
CA LEU A 86 13.94 50.64 16.89
C LEU A 86 13.12 49.41 17.29
N ASP A 87 12.61 49.37 18.52
CA ASP A 87 11.73 48.31 19.00
C ASP A 87 10.41 48.26 18.21
N LYS A 88 9.83 49.42 17.88
CA LYS A 88 8.65 49.51 17.02
C LYS A 88 8.93 48.99 15.61
N ARG A 89 10.02 49.42 14.98
CA ARG A 89 10.44 48.95 13.64
C ARG A 89 10.69 47.44 13.62
N ALA A 90 11.33 46.91 14.66
CA ALA A 90 11.56 45.49 14.78
C ALA A 90 10.24 44.70 14.95
N GLY A 91 9.27 45.24 15.69
CA GLY A 91 7.92 44.68 15.77
C GLY A 91 7.19 44.63 14.43
N GLU A 92 7.36 45.65 13.58
CA GLU A 92 6.80 45.68 12.22
C GLU A 92 7.44 44.62 11.31
N ILE A 93 8.77 44.49 11.34
CA ILE A 93 9.50 43.44 10.61
C ILE A 93 9.05 42.05 11.07
N LEU A 94 8.88 41.85 12.37
CA LEU A 94 8.48 40.56 12.92
C LEU A 94 7.07 40.18 12.49
N ARG A 95 6.13 41.13 12.42
CA ARG A 95 4.80 40.89 11.85
C ARG A 95 4.86 40.51 10.37
N SER A 96 5.72 41.18 9.59
CA SER A 96 5.93 40.81 8.19
C SER A 96 6.51 39.40 8.06
N LEU A 97 7.37 38.98 8.98
CA LEU A 97 7.98 37.66 8.99
C LEU A 97 6.98 36.58 9.40
N GLU A 98 6.09 36.86 10.36
CA GLU A 98 4.95 36.01 10.74
C GLU A 98 3.97 35.83 9.57
N ASP A 99 3.65 36.91 8.83
CA ASP A 99 2.81 36.82 7.63
C ASP A 99 3.48 35.97 6.53
N LEU A 100 4.78 36.19 6.30
CA LEU A 100 5.56 35.39 5.36
C LEU A 100 5.55 33.90 5.75
N GLN A 101 5.68 33.59 7.04
CA GLN A 101 5.58 32.23 7.56
C GLN A 101 4.22 31.60 7.23
N ALA A 102 3.12 32.33 7.46
CA ALA A 102 1.78 31.87 7.13
C ALA A 102 1.62 31.59 5.63
N GLN A 103 2.19 32.45 4.77
CA GLN A 103 2.21 32.23 3.32
C GLN A 103 2.99 30.97 2.94
N PHE A 104 4.17 30.74 3.54
CA PHE A 104 4.96 29.52 3.31
C PHE A 104 4.20 28.26 3.72
N GLN A 105 3.53 28.27 4.88
CA GLN A 105 2.71 27.15 5.34
C GLN A 105 1.55 26.84 4.38
N ALA A 106 0.86 27.87 3.89
CA ALA A 106 -0.21 27.70 2.90
C ALA A 106 0.31 27.11 1.57
N LYS A 107 1.49 27.55 1.12
CA LYS A 107 2.15 26.99 -0.06
C LYS A 107 2.61 25.55 0.17
N MET A 108 3.11 25.23 1.36
CA MET A 108 3.52 23.88 1.74
C MET A 108 2.34 22.91 1.65
N ALA A 109 1.20 23.26 2.23
CA ALA A 109 -0.03 22.46 2.13
C ALA A 109 -0.48 22.26 0.67
N THR A 110 -0.35 23.29 -0.16
CA THR A 110 -0.67 23.20 -1.60
C THR A 110 0.27 22.22 -2.32
N VAL A 111 1.58 22.30 -2.08
CA VAL A 111 2.57 21.39 -2.69
C VAL A 111 2.37 19.95 -2.19
N GLN A 112 2.04 19.76 -0.92
CA GLN A 112 1.68 18.43 -0.39
C GLN A 112 0.46 17.85 -1.11
N ALA A 113 -0.62 18.62 -1.26
CA ALA A 113 -1.81 18.18 -1.97
C ALA A 113 -1.51 17.82 -3.44
N LEU A 114 -0.67 18.60 -4.12
CA LEU A 114 -0.24 18.30 -5.50
C LEU A 114 0.60 17.03 -5.58
N ARG A 115 1.55 16.84 -4.65
CA ARG A 115 2.36 15.63 -4.56
C ARG A 115 1.50 14.39 -4.32
N ASP A 116 0.57 14.47 -3.38
CA ASP A 116 -0.32 13.35 -3.06
C ASP A 116 -1.27 13.05 -4.22
N GLY A 117 -1.78 14.10 -4.89
CA GLY A 117 -2.54 13.96 -6.14
C GLY A 117 -1.75 13.27 -7.25
N LEU A 118 -0.48 13.63 -7.43
CA LEU A 118 0.44 13.01 -8.39
C LEU A 118 0.66 11.53 -8.07
N PHE A 119 0.94 11.16 -6.81
CA PHE A 119 1.14 9.76 -6.45
C PHE A 119 -0.11 8.91 -6.62
N ASN A 120 -1.27 9.44 -6.24
CA ASN A 120 -2.54 8.74 -6.44
C ASN A 120 -2.82 8.53 -7.94
N ALA A 121 -2.54 9.52 -8.78
CA ALA A 121 -2.69 9.40 -10.23
C ALA A 121 -1.70 8.39 -10.84
N SER A 122 -0.44 8.41 -10.41
CA SER A 122 0.60 7.47 -10.86
C SER A 122 0.28 6.03 -10.46
N ALA A 123 -0.14 5.80 -9.21
CA ALA A 123 -0.56 4.48 -8.74
C ALA A 123 -1.76 3.94 -9.52
N LEU A 124 -2.74 4.82 -9.84
CA LEU A 124 -3.87 4.44 -10.70
C LEU A 124 -3.41 4.08 -12.11
N MET A 125 -2.45 4.81 -12.67
CA MET A 125 -1.90 4.55 -13.99
C MET A 125 -1.14 3.22 -14.03
N GLU A 126 -0.34 2.93 -13.00
CA GLU A 126 0.38 1.66 -12.82
C GLU A 126 -0.60 0.48 -12.64
N SER A 127 -1.69 0.67 -11.91
CA SER A 127 -2.76 -0.32 -11.80
C SER A 127 -3.42 -0.61 -13.15
N ARG A 128 -3.69 0.44 -13.95
CA ARG A 128 -4.24 0.30 -15.30
C ARG A 128 -3.28 -0.38 -16.26
N SER A 129 -1.99 -0.03 -16.24
CA SER A 129 -0.98 -0.66 -17.09
C SER A 129 -0.81 -2.15 -16.74
N SER A 130 -0.77 -2.48 -15.44
CA SER A 130 -0.72 -3.85 -14.94
C SER A 130 -1.96 -4.66 -15.34
N THR A 131 -3.15 -4.05 -15.27
CA THR A 131 -4.39 -4.68 -15.73
C THR A 131 -4.35 -4.97 -17.23
N ARG A 132 -3.89 -4.00 -18.05
CA ARG A 132 -3.74 -4.19 -19.50
C ARG A 132 -2.71 -5.27 -19.82
N LEU A 133 -1.59 -5.33 -19.10
CA LEU A 133 -0.60 -6.39 -19.25
C LEU A 133 -1.19 -7.76 -18.89
N GLY A 134 -1.95 -7.84 -17.80
CA GLY A 134 -2.68 -9.05 -17.41
C GLY A 134 -3.66 -9.52 -18.49
N GLN A 135 -4.41 -8.60 -19.09
CA GLN A 135 -5.32 -8.88 -20.21
C GLN A 135 -4.56 -9.37 -21.45
N ASN A 136 -3.41 -8.77 -21.77
CA ASN A 136 -2.58 -9.20 -22.89
C ASN A 136 -2.03 -10.62 -22.68
N VAL A 137 -1.55 -10.93 -21.47
CA VAL A 137 -1.10 -12.29 -21.11
C VAL A 137 -2.25 -13.29 -21.16
N GLN A 138 -3.43 -12.91 -20.66
CA GLN A 138 -4.63 -13.74 -20.73
C GLN A 138 -5.03 -14.04 -22.17
N LEU A 139 -5.01 -13.04 -23.06
CA LEU A 139 -5.33 -13.22 -24.48
C LEU A 139 -4.32 -14.15 -25.18
N LEU A 140 -3.03 -13.97 -24.92
CA LEU A 140 -1.99 -14.86 -25.44
C LEU A 140 -2.18 -16.30 -24.94
N THR A 141 -2.48 -16.46 -23.64
CA THR A 141 -2.75 -17.77 -23.03
C THR A 141 -3.96 -18.44 -23.69
N TYR A 142 -5.03 -17.70 -23.98
CA TYR A 142 -6.18 -18.23 -24.72
C TYR A 142 -5.80 -18.69 -26.13
N VAL A 143 -5.02 -17.91 -26.88
CA VAL A 143 -4.53 -18.34 -28.20
C VAL A 143 -3.69 -19.62 -28.10
N SER A 144 -2.77 -19.70 -27.14
CA SER A 144 -1.94 -20.90 -26.93
C SER A 144 -2.78 -22.13 -26.55
N ILE A 145 -3.75 -21.96 -25.65
CA ILE A 145 -4.66 -23.03 -25.24
C ILE A 145 -5.53 -23.49 -26.41
N PHE A 146 -5.97 -22.59 -27.29
CA PHE A 146 -6.69 -22.97 -28.51
C PHE A 146 -5.83 -23.68 -29.54
N TYR A 147 -4.53 -23.35 -29.59
CA TYR A 147 -3.59 -23.95 -30.53
C TYR A 147 -3.12 -25.34 -30.11
N LEU A 148 -3.08 -25.63 -28.81
CA LEU A 148 -2.55 -26.90 -28.29
C LEU A 148 -3.33 -28.15 -28.79
N PRO A 149 -4.67 -28.19 -28.78
CA PRO A 149 -5.44 -29.28 -29.36
C PRO A 149 -5.32 -29.35 -30.88
N LEU A 150 -5.24 -28.21 -31.54
CA LEU A 150 -5.10 -28.14 -33.00
C LEU A 150 -3.73 -28.70 -33.43
N GLY A 151 -2.66 -28.34 -32.72
CA GLY A 151 -1.33 -28.89 -32.92
C GLY A 151 -1.28 -30.40 -32.66
N PHE A 152 -2.00 -30.89 -31.64
CA PHE A 152 -2.16 -32.32 -31.39
C PHE A 152 -2.88 -33.03 -32.55
N CYS A 153 -3.98 -32.46 -33.06
CA CYS A 153 -4.69 -32.99 -34.23
C CYS A 153 -3.79 -33.01 -35.49
N ALA A 154 -3.00 -31.97 -35.72
CA ALA A 154 -2.06 -31.90 -36.84
C ALA A 154 -0.95 -32.96 -36.70
N ALA A 155 -0.40 -33.14 -35.51
CA ALA A 155 0.60 -34.16 -35.23
C ALA A 155 0.04 -35.58 -35.40
N LEU A 156 -1.20 -35.81 -34.95
CA LEU A 156 -1.91 -37.07 -35.14
C LEU A 156 -2.09 -37.42 -36.62
N TRP A 157 -2.43 -36.43 -37.47
CA TRP A 157 -2.55 -36.61 -38.91
C TRP A 157 -1.22 -36.83 -39.65
N ALA A 158 -0.10 -36.48 -39.04
CA ALA A 158 1.23 -36.65 -39.63
C ALA A 158 1.80 -38.07 -39.45
N ILE A 159 1.14 -38.95 -38.68
CA ILE A 159 1.58 -40.33 -38.45
C ILE A 159 1.31 -41.16 -39.72
N PRO A 160 2.28 -41.92 -40.27
CA PRO A 160 2.02 -42.85 -41.38
C PRO A 160 1.14 -44.05 -40.94
N ASN A 161 0.38 -44.66 -41.85
CA ASN A 161 -0.51 -45.84 -41.64
C ASN A 161 -1.87 -45.64 -40.92
N ILE A 162 -2.25 -44.43 -40.48
CA ILE A 162 -3.61 -44.16 -39.93
C ILE A 162 -4.69 -43.96 -41.00
N THR A 163 -4.31 -43.92 -42.27
CA THR A 163 -5.20 -43.71 -43.43
C THR A 163 -5.87 -44.98 -43.95
N ASP A 164 -5.64 -46.12 -43.31
CA ASP A 164 -6.28 -47.39 -43.67
C ASP A 164 -7.80 -47.35 -43.44
N GLY A 165 -8.57 -47.98 -44.34
CA GLY A 165 -10.02 -47.74 -44.48
C GLY A 165 -10.84 -48.05 -43.22
N ALA A 166 -10.41 -49.04 -42.42
CA ALA A 166 -11.09 -49.47 -41.20
C ALA A 166 -10.87 -48.54 -40.00
N THR A 167 -9.72 -47.87 -39.93
CA THR A 167 -9.31 -47.08 -38.75
C THR A 167 -9.53 -45.58 -38.94
N ARG A 168 -9.66 -45.13 -40.20
CA ARG A 168 -9.80 -43.71 -40.55
C ARG A 168 -11.04 -43.05 -39.94
N ILE A 169 -12.20 -43.69 -40.01
CA ILE A 169 -13.48 -43.14 -39.52
C ILE A 169 -13.49 -42.95 -37.99
N PRO A 170 -13.20 -43.98 -37.16
CA PRO A 170 -13.19 -43.81 -35.71
C PRO A 170 -12.10 -42.83 -35.24
N PHE A 171 -10.98 -42.74 -35.97
CA PHE A 171 -9.91 -41.79 -35.68
C PHE A 171 -10.32 -40.33 -35.93
N ILE A 172 -10.95 -40.05 -37.08
CA ILE A 172 -11.49 -38.71 -37.39
C ILE A 172 -12.52 -38.31 -36.33
N LEU A 173 -13.40 -39.23 -35.95
CA LEU A 173 -14.44 -38.99 -34.96
C LEU A 173 -13.85 -38.71 -33.58
N ALA A 174 -12.83 -39.47 -33.16
CA ALA A 174 -12.11 -39.21 -31.92
C ALA A 174 -11.40 -37.84 -31.92
N ALA A 175 -10.75 -37.46 -33.01
CA ALA A 175 -10.09 -36.16 -33.15
C ALA A 175 -11.10 -34.99 -33.05
N PHE A 176 -12.25 -35.12 -33.71
CA PHE A 176 -13.33 -34.13 -33.61
C PHE A 176 -13.90 -34.04 -32.19
N VAL A 177 -14.16 -35.18 -31.54
CA VAL A 177 -14.68 -35.21 -30.17
C VAL A 177 -13.69 -34.59 -29.19
N VAL A 178 -12.41 -34.96 -29.27
CA VAL A 178 -11.35 -34.39 -28.40
C VAL A 178 -11.17 -32.90 -28.64
N GLY A 179 -11.15 -32.47 -29.91
CA GLY A 179 -11.11 -31.04 -30.27
C GLY A 179 -12.31 -30.28 -29.71
N PHE A 180 -13.52 -30.77 -29.96
CA PHE A 180 -14.77 -30.15 -29.50
C PHE A 180 -14.84 -30.06 -27.98
N VAL A 181 -14.53 -31.14 -27.26
CA VAL A 181 -14.49 -31.16 -25.79
C VAL A 181 -13.47 -30.16 -25.28
N THR A 182 -12.29 -30.09 -25.87
CA THR A 182 -11.26 -29.16 -25.42
C THR A 182 -11.68 -27.70 -25.65
N TYR A 183 -12.24 -27.37 -26.82
CA TYR A 183 -12.78 -26.03 -27.09
C TYR A 183 -13.93 -25.67 -26.15
N ALA A 184 -14.83 -26.61 -25.86
CA ALA A 184 -15.93 -26.41 -24.92
C ALA A 184 -15.43 -26.13 -23.50
N VAL A 185 -14.40 -26.85 -23.02
CA VAL A 185 -13.78 -26.62 -21.71
C VAL A 185 -13.14 -25.24 -21.64
N VAL A 186 -12.43 -24.83 -22.69
CA VAL A 186 -11.71 -23.54 -22.74
C VAL A 186 -12.69 -22.36 -22.78
N PHE A 187 -13.73 -22.45 -23.61
CA PHE A 187 -14.75 -21.40 -23.68
C PHE A 187 -15.52 -21.27 -22.36
N ASN A 188 -15.74 -22.38 -21.67
CA ASN A 188 -16.41 -22.41 -20.37
C ASN A 188 -15.44 -22.26 -19.19
N LEU A 189 -14.16 -21.97 -19.39
CA LEU A 189 -13.17 -21.98 -18.31
C LEU A 189 -13.51 -21.00 -17.18
N GLY A 190 -14.07 -19.83 -17.51
CA GLY A 190 -14.56 -18.86 -16.52
C GLY A 190 -15.74 -19.39 -15.69
N ASN A 191 -16.70 -20.04 -16.35
CA ASN A 191 -17.84 -20.66 -15.66
C ASN A 191 -17.42 -21.88 -14.85
N ILE A 192 -16.53 -22.71 -15.39
CA ILE A 192 -15.96 -23.89 -14.74
C ILE A 192 -15.17 -23.47 -13.51
N ALA A 193 -14.31 -22.45 -13.61
CA ALA A 193 -13.58 -21.92 -12.46
C ALA A 193 -14.53 -21.39 -11.38
N GLY A 194 -15.61 -20.70 -11.76
CA GLY A 194 -16.65 -20.25 -10.84
C GLY A 194 -17.39 -21.41 -10.16
N ILE A 195 -17.75 -22.46 -10.90
CA ILE A 195 -18.42 -23.66 -10.39
C ILE A 195 -17.48 -24.46 -9.48
N LEU A 196 -16.22 -24.68 -9.89
CA LEU A 196 -15.19 -25.33 -9.08
C LEU A 196 -14.91 -24.53 -7.81
N GLY A 197 -14.88 -23.20 -7.88
CA GLY A 197 -14.72 -22.34 -6.71
C GLY A 197 -15.87 -22.47 -5.71
N LYS A 198 -17.12 -22.52 -6.20
CA LYS A 198 -18.31 -22.78 -5.36
C LYS A 198 -18.28 -24.20 -4.77
N LEU A 199 -17.87 -25.19 -5.55
CA LEU A 199 -17.74 -26.57 -5.09
C LEU A 199 -16.63 -26.70 -4.04
N TYR A 200 -15.49 -26.05 -4.27
CA TYR A 200 -14.34 -26.04 -3.39
C TYR A 200 -14.64 -25.33 -2.09
N SER A 201 -15.28 -24.16 -2.11
CA SER A 201 -15.69 -23.46 -0.89
C SER A 201 -16.71 -24.27 -0.07
N GLY A 202 -17.68 -24.90 -0.72
CA GLY A 202 -18.63 -25.81 -0.05
C GLY A 202 -17.95 -27.06 0.53
N TYR A 203 -17.01 -27.65 -0.20
CA TYR A 203 -16.21 -28.78 0.28
C TYR A 203 -15.28 -28.38 1.44
N ARG A 204 -14.59 -27.24 1.33
CA ARG A 204 -13.74 -26.65 2.35
C ARG A 204 -14.53 -26.38 3.62
N ALA A 205 -15.72 -25.78 3.52
CA ALA A 205 -16.57 -25.52 4.68
C ALA A 205 -16.99 -26.82 5.40
N ARG A 206 -17.36 -27.87 4.64
CA ARG A 206 -17.65 -29.19 5.22
C ARG A 206 -16.43 -29.80 5.90
N LEU A 207 -15.25 -29.66 5.30
CA LEU A 207 -14.02 -30.22 5.84
C LEU A 207 -13.56 -29.48 7.10
N LEU A 208 -13.66 -28.14 7.13
CA LEU A 208 -13.35 -27.32 8.31
C LEU A 208 -14.31 -27.63 9.46
N ARG A 209 -15.59 -27.91 9.17
CA ARG A 209 -16.56 -28.40 10.17
C ARG A 209 -16.20 -29.79 10.70
N GLN A 210 -15.73 -30.69 9.83
CA GLN A 210 -15.27 -32.02 10.27
C GLN A 210 -13.98 -31.95 11.12
N MET A 211 -13.11 -30.98 10.84
CA MET A 211 -11.94 -30.68 11.69
C MET A 211 -12.34 -30.15 13.07
N GLU A 212 -13.52 -29.56 13.23
CA GLU A 212 -14.09 -29.17 14.53
C GLU A 212 -14.49 -30.40 15.34
N GLU A 213 -15.21 -31.32 14.70
CA GLU A 213 -15.83 -32.50 15.30
C GLU A 213 -14.80 -33.58 15.69
N ASP A 214 -13.66 -33.66 15.00
CA ASP A 214 -12.60 -34.66 15.25
C ASP A 214 -11.87 -34.49 16.61
N GLY A 215 -12.06 -33.38 17.33
CA GLY A 215 -11.59 -33.19 18.71
C GLY A 215 -10.07 -33.15 18.92
N ILE A 216 -9.25 -33.16 17.85
CA ILE A 216 -7.79 -33.14 17.95
C ILE A 216 -7.30 -31.68 18.01
N PRO A 217 -6.54 -31.29 19.07
CA PRO A 217 -6.16 -29.89 19.30
C PRO A 217 -5.34 -29.27 18.17
N SER A 218 -4.46 -30.04 17.52
CA SER A 218 -3.62 -29.55 16.41
C SER A 218 -4.40 -29.20 15.14
N TRP A 219 -5.57 -29.78 14.91
CA TRP A 219 -6.43 -29.46 13.76
C TRP A 219 -7.35 -28.28 14.06
N GLN A 220 -7.77 -28.12 15.32
CA GLN A 220 -8.53 -26.94 15.74
C GLN A 220 -7.69 -25.65 15.68
N GLU A 221 -6.42 -25.73 16.07
CA GLU A 221 -5.50 -24.59 15.95
C GLU A 221 -5.26 -24.20 14.49
N ARG A 222 -5.07 -25.18 13.61
CA ARG A 222 -4.94 -24.94 12.15
C ARG A 222 -6.21 -24.35 11.54
N ARG A 223 -7.40 -24.76 11.99
CA ARG A 223 -8.66 -24.17 11.53
C ARG A 223 -8.73 -22.67 11.86
N LYS A 224 -8.37 -22.27 13.10
CA LYS A 224 -8.39 -20.87 13.51
C LYS A 224 -7.50 -20.01 12.59
N GLN A 225 -6.35 -20.53 12.19
CA GLN A 225 -5.45 -19.89 11.22
C GLN A 225 -6.06 -19.77 9.80
N PHE A 226 -7.05 -20.60 9.44
CA PHE A 226 -7.77 -20.53 8.16
C PHE A 226 -9.01 -19.61 8.17
N GLU A 227 -9.50 -19.20 9.36
CA GLU A 227 -10.69 -18.35 9.53
C GLU A 227 -10.37 -16.87 9.80
N GLU A 228 -9.15 -16.53 10.18
CA GLU A 228 -8.74 -15.15 10.45
C GLU A 228 -8.68 -14.32 9.15
N PHE A 229 -9.72 -13.50 8.93
CA PHE A 229 -9.76 -12.45 7.90
C PHE A 229 -9.77 -11.07 8.58
N PRO A 230 -8.92 -10.11 8.16
CA PRO A 230 -7.99 -10.15 7.03
C PRO A 230 -6.69 -10.92 7.36
N PRO A 231 -6.01 -11.48 6.35
CA PRO A 231 -4.76 -12.22 6.57
C PRO A 231 -3.71 -11.29 7.17
N ASN A 232 -3.34 -11.57 8.42
CA ASN A 232 -2.25 -10.87 9.09
C ASN A 232 -0.96 -11.18 8.33
N GLN A 233 -0.36 -10.18 7.67
CA GLN A 233 0.76 -10.36 6.73
C GLN A 233 1.99 -11.07 7.34
N GLU A 234 2.10 -11.08 8.66
CA GLU A 234 3.18 -11.75 9.40
C GLU A 234 2.96 -13.26 9.58
N GLN A 235 1.71 -13.74 9.54
CA GLN A 235 1.40 -15.16 9.68
C GLN A 235 1.20 -15.77 8.30
N LYS A 236 2.22 -16.50 7.84
CA LYS A 236 2.18 -17.29 6.59
C LYS A 236 0.91 -18.15 6.58
N ILE A 237 0.02 -17.87 5.62
CA ILE A 237 -1.15 -18.70 5.34
C ILE A 237 -0.65 -20.16 5.21
N PRO A 238 -1.12 -21.10 6.05
CA PRO A 238 -0.71 -22.49 5.92
C PRO A 238 -1.14 -23.00 4.54
N SER A 239 -0.23 -23.68 3.85
CA SER A 239 -0.46 -24.15 2.49
C SER A 239 -1.72 -25.02 2.41
N GLU A 240 -2.55 -24.80 1.39
CA GLU A 240 -3.81 -25.56 1.18
C GLU A 240 -3.56 -27.07 1.01
N TRP A 241 -2.32 -27.48 0.79
CA TRP A 241 -1.86 -28.88 0.84
C TRP A 241 -2.20 -29.59 2.16
N TRP A 242 -2.30 -28.88 3.29
CA TRP A 242 -2.70 -29.48 4.56
C TRP A 242 -4.15 -29.96 4.58
N ILE A 243 -5.04 -29.32 3.82
CA ILE A 243 -6.44 -29.73 3.61
C ILE A 243 -6.47 -31.07 2.88
N PHE A 244 -5.63 -31.22 1.86
CA PHE A 244 -5.48 -32.47 1.12
C PHE A 244 -4.88 -33.58 2.00
N ALA A 245 -3.84 -33.28 2.78
CA ALA A 245 -3.22 -34.23 3.70
C ALA A 245 -4.20 -34.76 4.75
N TYR A 246 -5.08 -33.90 5.29
CA TYR A 246 -6.14 -34.31 6.22
C TYR A 246 -7.16 -35.24 5.55
N GLN A 247 -7.61 -34.90 4.34
CA GLN A 247 -8.54 -35.74 3.59
C GLN A 247 -7.95 -37.13 3.33
N MET A 248 -6.68 -37.20 2.91
CA MET A 248 -5.99 -38.47 2.70
C MET A 248 -5.91 -39.29 3.99
N ARG A 249 -5.50 -38.67 5.10
CA ARG A 249 -5.43 -39.33 6.41
C ARG A 249 -6.78 -39.92 6.83
N ARG A 250 -7.88 -39.21 6.60
CA ARG A 250 -9.22 -39.72 6.92
C ARG A 250 -9.58 -40.95 6.09
N LEU A 251 -9.31 -40.92 4.78
CA LEU A 251 -9.54 -42.08 3.91
C LEU A 251 -8.72 -43.30 4.36
N PHE A 252 -7.49 -43.09 4.85
CA PHE A 252 -6.68 -44.16 5.44
C PHE A 252 -7.24 -44.67 6.78
N ARG A 253 -7.83 -43.81 7.62
CA ARG A 253 -8.44 -44.21 8.90
C ARG A 253 -9.76 -44.95 8.70
N ALA A 254 -10.57 -44.52 7.73
CA ALA A 254 -11.83 -45.17 7.36
C ALA A 254 -11.62 -46.57 6.73
N LYS A 255 -10.46 -46.82 6.11
CA LYS A 255 -10.10 -48.14 5.55
C LYS A 255 -9.53 -49.15 6.56
N LYS A 256 -9.29 -48.78 7.83
CA LYS A 256 -8.95 -49.75 8.89
C LYS A 256 -10.22 -50.17 9.64
N PRO A 257 -10.88 -51.30 9.31
CA PRO A 257 -11.94 -51.83 10.15
C PRO A 257 -11.36 -52.32 11.48
N ALA A 258 -12.13 -52.14 12.55
CA ALA A 258 -11.81 -52.53 13.90
C ALA A 258 -11.63 -54.07 14.01
N SER A 259 -10.39 -54.55 14.00
CA SER A 259 -10.04 -55.91 14.38
C SER A 259 -9.12 -55.88 15.59
N ALA A 260 -9.64 -55.56 16.77
CA ALA A 260 -9.00 -55.88 18.06
C ALA A 260 -9.89 -55.44 19.24
N THR A 261 -10.90 -56.22 19.58
CA THR A 261 -11.42 -56.31 20.96
C THR A 261 -12.37 -57.52 21.03
N GLY A 262 -11.92 -58.61 21.65
CA GLY A 262 -12.77 -59.76 21.92
C GLY A 262 -12.02 -61.07 22.12
N SER A 263 -11.15 -61.16 23.14
CA SER A 263 -10.90 -62.44 23.79
C SER A 263 -10.48 -62.21 25.24
N GLY A 264 -11.41 -62.46 26.14
CA GLY A 264 -11.24 -62.32 27.57
C GLY A 264 -12.56 -62.61 28.28
N ALA A 265 -12.62 -63.80 28.88
CA ALA A 265 -13.56 -64.28 29.90
C ALA A 265 -14.68 -65.24 29.46
N THR A 266 -14.41 -66.53 29.65
CA THR A 266 -15.42 -67.46 30.19
C THR A 266 -14.75 -68.38 31.20
N ARG A 267 -15.16 -68.22 32.45
CA ARG A 267 -14.83 -69.06 33.61
C ARG A 267 -16.17 -69.63 34.10
N VAL A 268 -16.39 -70.92 33.90
CA VAL A 268 -17.11 -71.85 34.80
C VAL A 268 -16.49 -73.21 34.57
#